data_AF-A0A534NZX3-F1
#
_entry.id   AF-A0A534NZX3-F1
#
_cell.length_a   1.000
_cell.length_b   1.000
_cell.length_c   1.000
_cell.angle_alpha   90.00
_cell.angle_beta   90.00
_cell.angle_gamma   90.00
#
_symmetry.space_group_name_H-M   'P 1'
#
loop_
_entity.id
_entity.type
_entity.pdbx_description
1 polymer ?
#
loop_
_entity_poly.entity_id
_entity_poly.type
_entity_poly.pdbx_seq_one_letter_code
_entity_poly.pdbx_strand_id
1 'polypeptide(L)'
;MNVSSWVWAVFGLLVLAMLSLDLGLASRGSRQASTLRSAALWSGAWIGLAIGFGFVVLALYGVGPATTYFTAYLLEKSLSIDNIFVFVLIFSELRTPPAQQRKVLYWGVLGALVMRGILIAAGIYLLDRFHWVVYPFAALIILAAARILFAREKERQVVVAACAVCDSWVARFLPVTPVLHGGKFLIRQRGRLVATPLLITLLVVETTDLVFALDSIPAVFAVTRDPFLVYTSNVLAMLGLRALYFLLARAVERFQYLRFGLAAILVFVGGKMVLADVVDIPVWVSLAVVAGSIAVALALSAVLDAAETVDKGAVQAQK
;
A
#
# COMPACT_ATOMS: atom_id res chain seq x y z
N MET A 1 -27.39 -4.46 10.04
CA MET A 1 -28.39 -5.25 9.29
C MET A 1 -28.28 -6.70 9.73
N ASN A 2 -29.38 -7.44 9.76
CA ASN A 2 -29.31 -8.88 10.00
C ASN A 2 -28.95 -9.60 8.70
N VAL A 3 -27.64 -9.70 8.44
CA VAL A 3 -27.12 -10.38 7.26
C VAL A 3 -27.08 -11.88 7.55
N SER A 4 -27.74 -12.67 6.71
CA SER A 4 -27.79 -14.12 6.87
C SER A 4 -26.39 -14.74 6.69
N SER A 5 -26.09 -15.80 7.44
CA SER A 5 -24.78 -16.48 7.45
C SER A 5 -24.34 -16.98 6.07
N TRP A 6 -25.28 -17.36 5.20
CA TRP A 6 -24.98 -17.78 3.83
C TRP A 6 -24.39 -16.65 2.97
N VAL A 7 -24.75 -15.37 3.23
CA VAL A 7 -24.23 -14.22 2.48
C VAL A 7 -22.74 -14.03 2.76
N TRP A 8 -22.31 -14.26 4.01
CA TRP A 8 -20.90 -14.28 4.39
C TRP A 8 -20.13 -15.40 3.69
N ALA A 9 -20.72 -16.59 3.59
CA ALA A 9 -20.10 -17.71 2.88
C ALA A 9 -19.95 -17.42 1.38
N VAL A 10 -20.99 -16.87 0.74
CA VAL A 10 -20.94 -16.46 -0.68
C VAL A 10 -19.90 -15.36 -0.91
N PHE A 11 -19.85 -14.36 -0.04
CA PHE A 11 -18.85 -13.31 -0.13
C PHE A 11 -17.42 -13.85 0.08
N GLY A 12 -17.21 -14.70 1.09
CA GLY A 12 -15.92 -15.36 1.31
C GLY A 12 -15.47 -16.18 0.10
N LEU A 13 -16.38 -16.92 -0.52
CA LEU A 13 -16.11 -17.66 -1.75
C LEU A 13 -15.75 -16.72 -2.91
N LEU A 14 -16.47 -15.61 -3.06
CA LEU A 14 -16.16 -14.58 -4.05
C LEU A 14 -14.76 -13.99 -3.83
N VAL A 15 -14.40 -13.66 -2.59
CA VAL A 15 -13.06 -13.15 -2.25
C VAL A 15 -11.98 -14.18 -2.55
N LEU A 16 -12.18 -15.46 -2.19
CA LEU A 16 -11.25 -16.54 -2.51
C LEU A 16 -11.10 -16.74 -4.02
N ALA A 17 -12.19 -16.67 -4.77
CA ALA A 17 -12.17 -16.74 -6.23
C ALA A 17 -11.40 -15.55 -6.82
N MET A 18 -11.64 -14.34 -6.32
CA MET A 18 -10.93 -13.12 -6.73
C MET A 18 -9.43 -13.21 -6.43
N LEU A 19 -9.04 -13.64 -5.24
CA LEU A 19 -7.63 -13.85 -4.88
C LEU A 19 -6.98 -14.92 -5.75
N SER A 20 -7.71 -16.00 -6.04
CA SER A 20 -7.25 -17.08 -6.92
C SER A 20 -7.07 -16.60 -8.37
N LEU A 21 -7.94 -15.73 -8.86
CA LEU A 21 -7.79 -15.08 -10.17
C LEU A 21 -6.56 -14.17 -10.16
N ASP A 22 -6.40 -13.33 -9.14
CA ASP A 22 -5.24 -12.43 -9.00
C ASP A 22 -3.91 -13.21 -9.04
N LEU A 23 -3.89 -14.40 -8.41
CA LEU A 23 -2.79 -15.38 -8.41
C LEU A 23 -2.58 -16.11 -9.74
N GLY A 24 -3.65 -16.67 -10.30
CA GLY A 24 -3.62 -17.49 -11.52
C GLY A 24 -3.26 -16.69 -12.76
N LEU A 25 -3.64 -15.41 -12.80
CA LEU A 25 -3.21 -14.46 -13.82
C LEU A 25 -1.78 -13.96 -13.60
N ALA A 26 -1.29 -13.93 -12.35
CA ALA A 26 0.10 -13.56 -12.03
C ALA A 26 1.12 -14.64 -12.42
N SER A 27 0.76 -15.92 -12.39
CA SER A 27 1.67 -17.03 -12.72
C SER A 27 1.89 -17.23 -14.23
N ARG A 28 0.93 -16.82 -15.07
CA ARG A 28 0.98 -17.00 -16.54
C ARG A 28 1.68 -15.87 -17.30
N GLY A 29 1.96 -14.74 -16.68
CA GLY A 29 2.42 -13.51 -17.36
C GLY A 29 3.84 -13.08 -17.04
N SER A 30 4.86 -13.91 -17.26
CA SER A 30 6.27 -13.54 -17.06
C SER A 30 6.82 -12.53 -18.10
N ARG A 31 6.07 -12.22 -19.18
CA ARG A 31 6.46 -11.20 -20.19
C ARG A 31 5.44 -10.11 -20.50
N GLN A 32 4.15 -10.28 -20.17
CA GLN A 32 3.07 -9.39 -20.65
C GLN A 32 2.60 -8.32 -19.64
N ALA A 33 3.13 -8.30 -18.43
CA ALA A 33 2.73 -7.32 -17.42
C ALA A 33 3.27 -5.90 -17.68
N SER A 34 3.91 -5.63 -18.83
CA SER A 34 4.72 -4.43 -19.13
C SER A 34 3.97 -3.24 -19.73
N THR A 35 2.66 -3.30 -19.98
CA THR A 35 1.93 -2.16 -20.56
C THR A 35 1.08 -1.44 -19.51
N LEU A 36 1.24 -0.11 -19.36
CA LEU A 36 0.41 0.76 -18.51
C LEU A 36 -1.09 0.53 -18.73
N ARG A 37 -1.50 0.29 -19.98
CA ARG A 37 -2.88 -0.03 -20.38
C ARG A 37 -3.43 -1.26 -19.67
N SER A 38 -2.64 -2.32 -19.56
CA SER A 38 -3.06 -3.56 -18.89
C SER A 38 -3.24 -3.34 -17.40
N ALA A 39 -2.32 -2.62 -16.74
CA ALA A 39 -2.43 -2.30 -15.31
C ALA A 39 -3.65 -1.42 -15.02
N ALA A 40 -3.92 -0.42 -15.87
CA ALA A 40 -5.10 0.43 -15.77
C ALA A 40 -6.40 -0.36 -15.99
N LEU A 41 -6.44 -1.26 -16.98
CA LEU A 41 -7.60 -2.12 -17.23
C LEU A 41 -7.89 -3.04 -16.03
N TRP A 42 -6.86 -3.67 -15.47
CA TRP A 42 -7.01 -4.50 -14.27
C TRP A 42 -7.49 -3.68 -13.07
N SER A 43 -6.92 -2.49 -12.84
CA SER A 43 -7.38 -1.59 -11.78
C SER A 43 -8.85 -1.19 -11.98
N GLY A 44 -9.24 -0.84 -13.21
CA GLY A 44 -10.61 -0.52 -13.57
C GLY A 44 -11.58 -1.68 -13.38
N ALA A 45 -11.15 -2.92 -13.70
CA ALA A 45 -11.96 -4.11 -13.49
C ALA A 45 -12.23 -4.36 -11.99
N TRP A 46 -11.22 -4.20 -11.13
CA TRP A 46 -11.40 -4.33 -9.68
C TRP A 46 -12.32 -3.24 -9.11
N ILE A 47 -12.18 -1.99 -9.56
CA ILE A 47 -13.07 -0.89 -9.16
C ILE A 47 -14.50 -1.16 -9.65
N GLY A 48 -14.67 -1.57 -10.91
CA GLY A 48 -15.97 -1.89 -11.48
C GLY A 48 -16.66 -3.03 -10.74
N LEU A 49 -15.92 -4.03 -10.28
CA LEU A 49 -16.48 -5.11 -9.46
C LEU A 49 -16.94 -4.60 -8.09
N ALA A 50 -16.16 -3.73 -7.44
CA ALA A 50 -16.56 -3.13 -6.16
C ALA A 50 -17.83 -2.28 -6.31
N ILE A 51 -17.92 -1.51 -7.39
CA ILE A 51 -19.12 -0.75 -7.74
C ILE A 51 -20.31 -1.70 -8.00
N GLY A 52 -20.08 -2.79 -8.74
CA GLY A 52 -21.07 -3.82 -9.00
C GLY A 52 -21.61 -4.45 -7.71
N PHE A 53 -20.73 -4.75 -6.74
CA PHE A 53 -21.14 -5.22 -5.42
C PHE A 53 -22.00 -4.19 -4.68
N GLY A 54 -21.67 -2.90 -4.76
CA GLY A 54 -22.52 -1.82 -4.21
C GLY A 54 -23.92 -1.79 -4.82
N PHE A 55 -24.06 -2.05 -6.12
CA PHE A 55 -25.37 -2.22 -6.76
C PHE A 55 -26.11 -3.49 -6.31
N VAL A 56 -25.40 -4.59 -6.02
CA VAL A 56 -26.00 -5.77 -5.40
C VAL A 56 -26.52 -5.45 -4.00
N VAL A 57 -25.77 -4.68 -3.21
CA VAL A 57 -26.24 -4.18 -1.90
C VAL A 57 -27.49 -3.31 -2.07
N LEU A 58 -27.52 -2.43 -3.08
CA LEU A 58 -28.69 -1.61 -3.40
C LEU A 58 -29.91 -2.47 -3.73
N ALA A 59 -29.76 -3.50 -4.56
CA ALA A 59 -30.85 -4.36 -4.98
C ALA A 59 -31.40 -5.23 -3.84
N LEU A 60 -30.53 -5.73 -2.96
CA LEU A 60 -30.93 -6.66 -1.88
C LEU A 60 -31.36 -5.96 -0.59
N TYR A 61 -30.77 -4.80 -0.29
CA TYR A 61 -30.89 -4.13 1.00
C TYR A 61 -31.33 -2.66 0.93
N GLY A 62 -31.47 -2.11 -0.28
CA GLY A 62 -31.99 -0.77 -0.50
C GLY A 62 -30.94 0.35 -0.44
N VAL A 63 -31.43 1.59 -0.62
CA VAL A 63 -30.59 2.78 -0.82
C VAL A 63 -29.71 3.09 0.39
N GLY A 64 -30.24 2.99 1.61
CA GLY A 64 -29.49 3.30 2.84
C GLY A 64 -28.18 2.50 2.94
N PRO A 65 -28.25 1.16 3.06
CA PRO A 65 -27.06 0.30 3.10
C PRO A 65 -26.11 0.47 1.91
N ALA A 66 -26.64 0.70 0.71
CA ALA A 66 -25.82 0.93 -0.47
C ALA A 66 -25.02 2.23 -0.38
N THR A 67 -25.65 3.34 0.03
CA THR A 67 -24.95 4.62 0.23
C THR A 67 -23.89 4.50 1.31
N THR A 68 -24.18 3.78 2.39
CA THR A 68 -23.23 3.47 3.44
C THR A 68 -22.05 2.65 2.93
N TYR A 69 -22.32 1.59 2.13
CA TYR A 69 -21.28 0.79 1.48
C TYR A 69 -20.39 1.65 0.58
N PHE A 70 -20.98 2.46 -0.31
CA PHE A 70 -20.21 3.32 -1.21
C PHE A 70 -19.37 4.35 -0.45
N THR A 71 -19.93 4.92 0.62
CA THR A 71 -19.20 5.88 1.47
C THR A 71 -18.02 5.20 2.15
N ALA A 72 -18.24 4.03 2.77
CA ALA A 72 -17.19 3.25 3.40
C ALA A 72 -16.14 2.77 2.38
N TYR A 73 -16.56 2.32 1.21
CA TYR A 73 -15.68 1.89 0.12
C TYR A 73 -14.80 3.03 -0.39
N LEU A 74 -15.38 4.21 -0.65
CA LEU A 74 -14.62 5.37 -1.11
C LEU A 74 -13.63 5.84 -0.04
N LEU A 75 -14.05 5.86 1.24
CA LEU A 75 -13.18 6.21 2.36
C LEU A 75 -11.99 5.24 2.44
N GLU A 76 -12.26 3.94 2.44
CA GLU A 76 -11.22 2.90 2.50
C GLU A 76 -10.32 2.90 1.27
N LYS A 77 -10.88 3.09 0.07
CA LYS A 77 -10.10 3.14 -1.17
C LYS A 77 -9.14 4.33 -1.18
N SER A 78 -9.59 5.46 -0.65
CA SER A 78 -8.81 6.69 -0.54
C SER A 78 -7.65 6.51 0.43
N LEU A 79 -7.92 5.99 1.64
CA LEU A 79 -6.89 5.71 2.63
C LEU A 79 -5.92 4.62 2.16
N SER A 80 -6.40 3.64 1.40
CA SER A 80 -5.54 2.60 0.84
C SER A 80 -4.57 3.12 -0.23
N ILE A 81 -4.89 4.22 -0.93
CA ILE A 81 -3.97 4.88 -1.86
C ILE A 81 -2.77 5.45 -1.10
N ASP A 82 -3.01 6.09 0.06
CA ASP A 82 -1.95 6.61 0.94
C ASP A 82 -1.00 5.47 1.38
N ASN A 83 -1.54 4.29 1.68
CA ASN A 83 -0.76 3.11 2.08
C ASN A 83 0.19 2.61 0.97
N ILE A 84 -0.21 2.71 -0.30
CA ILE A 84 0.61 2.26 -1.44
C ILE A 84 1.90 3.08 -1.54
N PHE A 85 1.87 4.39 -1.24
CA PHE A 85 3.08 5.21 -1.26
C PHE A 85 4.11 4.73 -0.26
N VAL A 86 3.65 4.33 0.94
CA VAL A 86 4.54 3.76 1.96
C VAL A 86 5.07 2.40 1.52
N PHE A 87 4.28 1.59 0.80
CA PHE A 87 4.79 0.34 0.23
C PHE A 87 5.87 0.57 -0.82
N VAL A 88 5.69 1.55 -1.73
CA VAL A 88 6.73 1.94 -2.70
C VAL A 88 8.02 2.34 -1.99
N LEU A 89 7.91 3.09 -0.90
CA LEU A 89 9.05 3.46 -0.06
C LEU A 89 9.73 2.23 0.54
N ILE A 90 8.98 1.36 1.22
CA ILE A 90 9.53 0.15 1.86
C ILE A 90 10.30 -0.69 0.84
N PHE A 91 9.72 -0.91 -0.36
CA PHE A 91 10.39 -1.67 -1.41
C PHE A 91 11.61 -0.96 -1.99
N SER A 92 11.59 0.37 -2.08
CA SER A 92 12.74 1.17 -2.51
C SER A 92 13.88 1.11 -1.50
N GLU A 93 13.60 1.32 -0.21
CA GLU A 93 14.59 1.31 0.88
C GLU A 93 15.19 -0.10 1.08
N LEU A 94 14.34 -1.14 1.03
CA LEU A 94 14.78 -2.53 1.14
C LEU A 94 15.30 -3.11 -0.19
N ARG A 95 15.31 -2.31 -1.26
CA ARG A 95 15.72 -2.68 -2.63
C ARG A 95 15.12 -4.00 -3.10
N THR A 96 13.84 -4.21 -2.79
CA THR A 96 13.15 -5.46 -3.12
C THR A 96 13.01 -5.56 -4.65
N PRO A 97 13.53 -6.61 -5.30
CA PRO A 97 13.45 -6.73 -6.75
C PRO A 97 11.99 -6.76 -7.24
N PRO A 98 11.66 -6.14 -8.40
CA PRO A 98 10.28 -6.09 -8.92
C PRO A 98 9.59 -7.46 -9.05
N ALA A 99 10.38 -8.50 -9.35
CA ALA A 99 9.87 -9.88 -9.43
C ALA A 99 9.34 -10.40 -8.09
N GLN A 100 9.91 -9.93 -6.98
CA GLN A 100 9.59 -10.37 -5.61
C GLN A 100 8.59 -9.45 -4.92
N GLN A 101 8.52 -8.16 -5.30
CA GLN A 101 7.47 -7.24 -4.84
C GLN A 101 6.07 -7.81 -5.06
N ARG A 102 5.83 -8.45 -6.22
CA ARG A 102 4.57 -9.17 -6.50
C ARG A 102 4.20 -10.18 -5.43
N LYS A 103 5.20 -10.95 -4.98
CA LYS A 103 5.01 -11.99 -3.98
C LYS A 103 4.76 -11.38 -2.60
N VAL A 104 5.49 -10.33 -2.24
CA VAL A 104 5.26 -9.61 -0.98
C VAL A 104 3.88 -8.98 -0.95
N LEU A 105 3.47 -8.28 -2.01
CA LEU A 105 2.14 -7.66 -2.12
C LEU A 105 1.03 -8.69 -2.01
N TYR A 106 1.19 -9.87 -2.62
CA TYR A 106 0.18 -10.93 -2.51
C TYR A 106 0.01 -11.40 -1.06
N TRP A 107 1.12 -11.80 -0.41
CA TRP A 107 1.07 -12.26 0.98
C TRP A 107 0.66 -11.13 1.93
N GLY A 108 1.09 -9.90 1.62
CA GLY A 108 0.76 -8.65 2.30
C GLY A 108 -0.73 -8.36 2.31
N VAL A 109 -1.40 -8.43 1.14
CA VAL A 109 -2.85 -8.22 1.04
C VAL A 109 -3.61 -9.33 1.75
N LEU A 110 -3.13 -10.57 1.67
CA LEU A 110 -3.77 -11.71 2.35
C LEU A 110 -3.68 -11.58 3.87
N GLY A 111 -2.51 -11.23 4.42
CA GLY A 111 -2.33 -11.01 5.85
C GLY A 111 -3.09 -9.79 6.33
N ALA A 112 -3.02 -8.66 5.61
CA ALA A 112 -3.81 -7.46 5.87
C ALA A 112 -5.32 -7.76 5.96
N LEU A 113 -5.86 -8.56 5.02
CA LEU A 113 -7.27 -8.94 5.02
C LEU A 113 -7.67 -9.73 6.27
N VAL A 114 -6.81 -10.66 6.71
CA VAL A 114 -7.04 -11.45 7.93
C VAL A 114 -6.95 -10.56 9.16
N MET A 115 -5.89 -9.74 9.25
CA MET A 115 -5.66 -8.83 10.37
C MET A 115 -6.80 -7.81 10.51
N ARG A 116 -7.26 -7.22 9.41
CA ARG A 116 -8.41 -6.30 9.41
C ARG A 116 -9.69 -7.02 9.79
N GLY A 117 -9.91 -8.25 9.33
CA GLY A 117 -11.02 -9.08 9.80
C GLY A 117 -11.02 -9.28 11.32
N ILE A 118 -9.84 -9.58 11.89
CA ILE A 118 -9.66 -9.72 13.34
C ILE A 118 -9.92 -8.38 14.05
N LEU A 119 -9.38 -7.26 13.57
CA LEU A 119 -9.59 -5.94 14.18
C LEU A 119 -11.06 -5.49 14.11
N ILE A 120 -11.73 -5.70 12.97
CA ILE A 120 -13.15 -5.37 12.79
C ILE A 120 -14.01 -6.23 13.72
N ALA A 121 -13.70 -7.53 13.85
CA ALA A 121 -14.41 -8.44 14.74
C ALA A 121 -14.15 -8.13 16.23
N ALA A 122 -12.91 -7.75 16.57
CA ALA A 122 -12.55 -7.29 17.92
C ALA A 122 -13.22 -5.94 18.28
N GLY A 123 -13.62 -5.18 17.26
CA GLY A 123 -14.34 -3.92 17.41
C GLY A 123 -13.49 -2.78 17.95
N ILE A 124 -14.16 -1.64 18.16
CA ILE A 124 -13.55 -0.37 18.61
C ILE A 124 -12.86 -0.51 19.98
N TYR A 125 -13.30 -1.45 20.82
CA TYR A 125 -12.78 -1.64 22.18
C TYR A 125 -11.29 -1.98 22.23
N LEU A 126 -10.74 -2.59 21.16
CA LEU A 126 -9.31 -2.84 21.06
C LEU A 126 -8.52 -1.57 20.66
N LEU A 127 -9.12 -0.67 19.88
CA LEU A 127 -8.43 0.45 19.23
C LEU A 127 -8.09 1.59 20.21
N ASP A 128 -9.00 1.89 21.15
CA ASP A 128 -8.80 2.93 22.18
C ASP A 128 -7.60 2.63 23.11
N ARG A 129 -7.16 1.36 23.18
CA ARG A 129 -6.02 0.92 24.03
C ARG A 129 -4.67 1.02 23.34
N PHE A 130 -4.62 1.09 22.00
CA PHE A 130 -3.38 0.96 21.21
C PHE A 130 -3.05 2.18 20.34
N HIS A 131 -3.73 3.31 20.52
CA HIS A 131 -3.48 4.55 19.78
C HIS A 131 -2.00 5.03 19.83
N TRP A 132 -1.28 4.73 20.91
CA TRP A 132 0.12 5.14 21.09
C TRP A 132 1.09 4.53 20.06
N VAL A 133 0.71 3.41 19.42
CA VAL A 133 1.53 2.70 18.41
C VAL A 133 1.66 3.53 17.12
N VAL A 134 0.73 4.46 16.87
CA VAL A 134 0.75 5.35 15.71
C VAL A 134 1.96 6.29 15.74
N TYR A 135 2.34 6.81 16.90
CA TYR A 135 3.43 7.79 17.07
C TYR A 135 4.83 7.30 16.65
N PRO A 136 5.35 6.15 17.14
CA PRO A 136 6.66 5.66 16.72
C PRO A 136 6.69 5.31 15.22
N PHE A 137 5.56 4.89 14.66
CA PHE A 137 5.44 4.57 13.25
C PHE A 137 5.42 5.82 12.37
N ALA A 138 4.67 6.85 12.79
CA ALA A 138 4.67 8.16 12.13
C ALA A 138 6.07 8.79 12.14
N ALA A 139 6.80 8.68 13.25
CA ALA A 139 8.20 9.10 13.33
C ALA A 139 9.09 8.33 12.33
N LEU A 140 8.92 7.01 12.19
CA LEU A 140 9.65 6.21 11.21
C LEU A 140 9.39 6.68 9.77
N ILE A 141 8.13 6.98 9.41
CA ILE A 141 7.76 7.50 8.09
C ILE A 141 8.42 8.86 7.83
N ILE A 142 8.37 9.78 8.80
CA ILE A 142 9.00 11.11 8.68
C ILE A 142 10.52 10.97 8.52
N LEU A 143 11.15 10.07 9.28
CA LEU A 143 12.59 9.79 9.14
C LEU A 143 12.93 9.22 7.75
N ALA A 144 12.08 8.34 7.21
CA ALA A 144 12.26 7.84 5.86
C ALA A 144 12.10 8.95 4.81
N ALA A 145 11.10 9.83 4.97
CA ALA A 145 10.91 10.99 4.10
C ALA A 145 12.12 11.94 4.12
N ALA A 146 12.65 12.23 5.31
CA ALA A 146 13.86 13.03 5.47
C ALA A 146 15.06 12.39 4.79
N ARG A 147 15.25 11.06 4.94
CA ARG A 147 16.32 10.35 4.23
C ARG A 147 16.18 10.42 2.72
N ILE A 148 14.97 10.35 2.16
CA ILE A 148 14.75 10.50 0.72
C ILE A 148 15.23 11.88 0.24
N LEU A 149 14.95 12.93 1.00
CA LEU A 149 15.32 14.31 0.67
C LEU A 149 16.82 14.57 0.80
N PHE A 150 17.48 13.96 1.79
CA PHE A 150 18.86 14.29 2.16
C PHE A 150 19.91 13.25 1.73
N ALA A 151 19.53 12.06 1.26
CA ALA A 151 20.49 11.03 0.85
C ALA A 151 21.20 11.37 -0.47
N ARG A 152 22.54 11.48 -0.44
CA ARG A 152 23.38 11.67 -1.63
C ARG A 152 23.53 10.38 -2.44
N GLU A 153 23.68 10.51 -3.76
CA GLU A 153 23.76 9.41 -4.74
C GLU A 153 24.81 8.32 -4.41
N LYS A 154 25.91 8.68 -3.71
CA LYS A 154 26.96 7.75 -3.27
C LYS A 154 26.64 7.01 -1.96
N GLU A 155 25.89 7.60 -1.03
CA GLU A 155 25.37 6.89 0.15
C GLU A 155 24.28 5.88 -0.24
N ARG A 156 23.65 6.11 -1.41
CA ARG A 156 22.74 5.17 -2.06
C ARG A 156 23.40 3.84 -2.44
N GLN A 157 24.71 3.66 -2.34
CA GLN A 157 25.37 2.35 -2.49
C GLN A 157 25.82 1.74 -1.16
N VAL A 158 25.97 2.54 -0.10
CA VAL A 158 26.65 2.14 1.15
C VAL A 158 25.69 2.03 2.35
N VAL A 159 24.42 2.45 2.25
CA VAL A 159 23.39 2.06 3.25
C VAL A 159 22.93 0.62 3.00
N VAL A 160 23.92 -0.29 3.05
CA VAL A 160 23.79 -1.57 3.73
C VAL A 160 23.19 -1.26 5.09
N ALA A 161 21.99 -1.77 5.40
CA ALA A 161 21.70 -2.30 6.73
C ALA A 161 20.20 -2.58 6.97
N ALA A 162 19.73 -3.67 6.38
CA ALA A 162 19.02 -4.65 7.22
C ALA A 162 19.84 -4.96 8.51
N CYS A 163 21.13 -4.61 8.59
CA CYS A 163 21.96 -4.54 9.80
C CYS A 163 21.53 -3.56 10.92
N ALA A 164 20.70 -2.53 10.70
CA ALA A 164 20.11 -1.77 11.82
C ALA A 164 18.91 -2.54 12.40
N VAL A 165 18.35 -3.47 11.61
CA VAL A 165 17.41 -4.50 12.07
C VAL A 165 18.16 -5.76 12.56
N CYS A 166 19.40 -6.02 12.13
CA CYS A 166 20.25 -7.09 12.70
C CYS A 166 20.71 -6.82 14.13
N ASP A 167 20.72 -5.55 14.58
CA ASP A 167 20.89 -5.18 15.99
C ASP A 167 19.55 -4.79 16.67
N SER A 168 18.43 -4.83 15.94
CA SER A 168 17.10 -4.62 16.53
C SER A 168 16.57 -5.90 17.19
N TRP A 169 15.60 -5.74 18.09
CA TRP A 169 14.90 -6.84 18.78
C TRP A 169 14.46 -8.00 17.85
N VAL A 170 14.20 -7.73 16.56
CA VAL A 170 13.78 -8.73 15.57
C VAL A 170 14.89 -9.77 15.28
N ALA A 171 16.15 -9.35 15.22
CA ALA A 171 17.27 -10.26 14.97
C ALA A 171 17.64 -11.13 16.17
N ARG A 172 17.15 -10.77 17.36
CA ARG A 172 17.25 -11.58 18.58
C ARG A 172 16.33 -12.80 18.54
N PHE A 173 15.23 -12.73 17.79
CA PHE A 173 14.26 -13.82 17.63
C PHE A 173 14.38 -14.59 16.30
N LEU A 174 14.94 -13.98 15.25
CA LEU A 174 15.05 -14.60 13.92
C LEU A 174 16.40 -14.27 13.25
N PRO A 175 17.31 -15.24 13.03
CA PRO A 175 18.55 -14.98 12.30
C PRO A 175 18.22 -14.64 10.83
N VAL A 176 18.78 -13.53 10.32
CA VAL A 176 18.52 -13.02 8.96
C VAL A 176 19.74 -13.25 8.06
N THR A 177 19.55 -13.74 6.83
CA THR A 177 20.63 -13.83 5.83
C THR A 177 20.69 -12.53 5.01
N PRO A 178 21.90 -11.99 4.73
CA PRO A 178 22.05 -10.81 3.88
C PRO A 178 21.84 -11.10 2.38
N VAL A 179 21.75 -12.37 1.98
CA VAL A 179 21.65 -12.78 0.56
C VAL A 179 20.22 -13.11 0.19
N LEU A 180 19.73 -12.55 -0.93
CA LEU A 180 18.44 -12.93 -1.50
C LEU A 180 18.49 -14.34 -2.10
N HIS A 181 17.79 -15.29 -1.49
CA HIS A 181 17.70 -16.68 -1.95
C HIS A 181 16.44 -16.90 -2.82
N GLY A 182 16.34 -16.15 -3.92
CA GLY A 182 15.17 -16.20 -4.82
C GLY A 182 13.87 -15.81 -4.10
N GLY A 183 12.75 -16.46 -4.46
CA GLY A 183 11.43 -16.16 -3.90
C GLY A 183 11.09 -16.87 -2.57
N LYS A 184 12.05 -17.46 -1.86
CA LYS A 184 11.77 -18.19 -0.60
C LYS A 184 11.80 -17.21 0.59
N PHE A 185 10.85 -17.33 1.52
CA PHE A 185 10.79 -16.48 2.72
C PHE A 185 11.71 -16.97 3.84
N LEU A 186 11.79 -18.29 3.99
CA LEU A 186 12.63 -18.96 4.97
C LEU A 186 13.56 -19.93 4.23
N ILE A 187 14.81 -19.96 4.67
CA ILE A 187 15.79 -20.94 4.21
C ILE A 187 16.36 -21.69 5.40
N ARG A 188 16.76 -22.94 5.18
CA ARG A 188 17.46 -23.72 6.19
C ARG A 188 18.95 -23.63 5.90
N GLN A 189 19.72 -22.98 6.77
CA GLN A 189 21.17 -22.92 6.69
C GLN A 189 21.77 -23.53 7.96
N ARG A 190 22.72 -24.46 7.79
CA ARG A 190 23.42 -25.14 8.91
C ARG A 190 22.46 -25.68 10.00
N GLY A 191 21.36 -26.30 9.59
CA GLY A 191 20.36 -26.90 10.49
C GLY A 191 19.35 -25.93 11.12
N ARG A 192 19.58 -24.61 11.06
CA ARG A 192 18.67 -23.57 11.60
C ARG A 192 17.82 -22.93 10.51
N LEU A 193 16.59 -22.52 10.85
CA LEU A 193 15.77 -21.68 9.99
C LEU A 193 16.29 -20.24 10.03
N VAL A 194 16.52 -19.67 8.86
CA VAL A 194 17.05 -18.32 8.65
C VAL A 194 16.05 -17.55 7.79
N ALA A 195 15.71 -16.35 8.23
CA ALA A 195 14.84 -15.42 7.54
C ALA A 195 15.57 -14.77 6.36
N THR A 196 14.89 -14.69 5.23
CA THR A 196 15.39 -13.96 4.07
C THR A 196 14.98 -12.48 4.16
N PRO A 197 15.67 -11.59 3.43
CA PRO A 197 15.26 -10.17 3.33
C PRO A 197 13.82 -10.00 2.84
N LEU A 198 13.31 -10.97 2.06
CA LEU A 198 11.95 -10.99 1.57
C LEU A 198 10.91 -11.16 2.69
N LEU A 199 11.22 -11.96 3.72
CA LEU A 199 10.35 -12.11 4.89
C LEU A 199 10.34 -10.86 5.74
N ILE A 200 11.49 -10.20 5.91
CA ILE A 200 11.57 -8.91 6.61
C ILE A 200 10.76 -7.86 5.88
N THR A 201 10.86 -7.80 4.56
CA THR A 201 10.05 -6.90 3.73
C THR A 201 8.56 -7.16 3.92
N LEU A 202 8.12 -8.42 3.91
CA LEU A 202 6.73 -8.78 4.17
C LEU A 202 6.28 -8.35 5.56
N LEU A 203 7.08 -8.62 6.59
CA LEU A 203 6.74 -8.27 7.96
C LEU A 203 6.60 -6.76 8.14
N VAL A 204 7.49 -5.97 7.53
CA VAL A 204 7.40 -4.50 7.55
C VAL A 204 6.14 -4.00 6.83
N VAL A 205 5.78 -4.60 5.69
CA VAL A 205 4.54 -4.26 4.96
C VAL A 205 3.30 -4.59 5.80
N GLU A 206 3.26 -5.76 6.42
CA GLU A 206 2.15 -6.20 7.28
C GLU A 206 1.99 -5.33 8.53
N THR A 207 3.10 -5.01 9.21
CA THR A 207 3.05 -4.12 10.39
C THR A 207 2.65 -2.70 10.01
N THR A 208 3.07 -2.23 8.83
CA THR A 208 2.66 -0.94 8.28
C THR A 208 1.16 -0.89 7.99
N ASP A 209 0.61 -1.91 7.31
CA ASP A 209 -0.84 -1.96 7.07
C ASP A 209 -1.62 -2.05 8.37
N LEU A 210 -1.13 -2.81 9.36
CA LEU A 210 -1.74 -2.88 10.69
C LEU A 210 -1.85 -1.50 11.33
N VAL A 211 -0.78 -0.69 11.28
CA VAL A 211 -0.81 0.68 11.82
C VAL A 211 -1.80 1.55 11.04
N PHE A 212 -1.84 1.45 9.71
CA PHE A 212 -2.82 2.18 8.90
C PHE A 212 -4.27 1.71 9.13
N ALA A 213 -4.47 0.44 9.49
CA ALA A 213 -5.76 -0.07 9.89
C ALA A 213 -6.25 0.61 11.18
N LEU A 214 -5.35 1.04 12.08
CA LEU A 214 -5.73 1.77 13.30
C LEU A 214 -6.31 3.16 13.00
N ASP A 215 -5.94 3.80 11.90
CA ASP A 215 -6.51 5.09 11.46
C ASP A 215 -7.80 4.88 10.63
N SER A 216 -7.74 3.93 9.69
CA SER A 216 -8.86 3.69 8.75
C SER A 216 -10.07 3.00 9.37
N ILE A 217 -9.89 2.10 10.34
CA ILE A 217 -11.01 1.34 10.94
C ILE A 217 -11.92 2.24 11.80
N PRO A 218 -11.42 3.10 12.71
CA PRO A 218 -12.27 4.07 13.41
C PRO A 218 -13.01 5.00 12.45
N ALA A 219 -12.34 5.47 11.40
CA ALA A 219 -12.95 6.33 10.39
C ALA A 219 -14.12 5.63 9.66
N VAL A 220 -13.97 4.36 9.32
CA VAL A 220 -15.05 3.59 8.68
C VAL A 220 -16.18 3.24 9.67
N PHE A 221 -15.84 3.00 10.95
CA PHE A 221 -16.84 2.78 12.02
C PHE A 221 -17.68 4.02 12.33
N ALA A 222 -17.16 5.23 12.06
CA ALA A 222 -17.92 6.47 12.11
C ALA A 222 -18.99 6.54 11.00
N VAL A 223 -18.74 5.90 9.86
CA VAL A 223 -19.73 5.79 8.76
C VAL A 223 -20.77 4.71 9.08
N THR A 224 -20.32 3.56 9.56
CA THR A 224 -21.23 2.43 9.87
C THR A 224 -20.68 1.47 10.89
N ARG A 225 -21.57 0.98 11.75
CA ARG A 225 -21.28 -0.09 12.71
C ARG A 225 -21.70 -1.47 12.23
N ASP A 226 -22.17 -1.58 10.99
CA ASP A 226 -22.51 -2.87 10.39
C ASP A 226 -21.21 -3.61 9.98
N PRO A 227 -20.84 -4.72 10.66
CA PRO A 227 -19.59 -5.41 10.37
C PRO A 227 -19.52 -5.96 8.95
N PHE A 228 -20.67 -6.29 8.34
CA PHE A 228 -20.71 -6.76 6.97
C PHE A 228 -20.35 -5.64 6.00
N LEU A 229 -20.95 -4.46 6.15
CA LEU A 229 -20.63 -3.32 5.28
C LEU A 229 -19.19 -2.87 5.48
N VAL A 230 -18.73 -2.76 6.73
CA VAL A 230 -17.34 -2.41 7.08
C VAL A 230 -16.34 -3.38 6.45
N TYR A 231 -16.54 -4.69 6.66
CA TYR A 231 -15.61 -5.69 6.15
C TYR A 231 -15.65 -5.75 4.61
N THR A 232 -16.83 -5.85 4.01
CA THR A 232 -16.96 -5.99 2.55
C THR A 232 -16.43 -4.79 1.78
N SER A 233 -16.65 -3.55 2.26
CA SER A 233 -16.08 -2.35 1.65
C SER A 233 -14.55 -2.34 1.76
N ASN A 234 -14.02 -2.75 2.90
CA ASN A 234 -12.59 -2.79 3.19
C ASN A 234 -11.87 -3.86 2.33
N VAL A 235 -12.44 -5.07 2.23
CA VAL A 235 -11.92 -6.13 1.33
C VAL A 235 -11.89 -5.65 -0.12
N LEU A 236 -13.01 -5.12 -0.62
CA LEU A 236 -13.12 -4.70 -2.02
C LEU A 236 -12.28 -3.46 -2.34
N ALA A 237 -11.99 -2.62 -1.35
CA ALA A 237 -11.02 -1.52 -1.49
C ALA A 237 -9.57 -2.02 -1.62
N MET A 238 -9.20 -3.04 -0.84
CA MET A 238 -7.87 -3.67 -0.90
C MET A 238 -7.65 -4.56 -2.14
N LEU A 239 -8.71 -5.18 -2.66
CA LEU A 239 -8.60 -5.94 -3.90
C LEU A 239 -8.25 -4.99 -5.06
N GLY A 240 -7.27 -5.40 -5.87
CA GLY A 240 -6.68 -4.56 -6.92
C GLY A 240 -5.55 -3.63 -6.46
N LEU A 241 -5.18 -3.60 -5.17
CA LEU A 241 -4.02 -2.84 -4.69
C LEU A 241 -2.73 -3.21 -5.42
N ARG A 242 -2.54 -4.48 -5.75
CA ARG A 242 -1.39 -4.94 -6.54
C ARG A 242 -1.33 -4.27 -7.90
N ALA A 243 -2.46 -4.19 -8.61
CA ALA A 243 -2.52 -3.54 -9.93
C ALA A 243 -2.23 -2.04 -9.84
N LEU A 244 -2.81 -1.38 -8.83
CA LEU A 244 -2.61 0.04 -8.56
C LEU A 244 -1.17 0.35 -8.13
N TYR A 245 -0.55 -0.50 -7.31
CA TYR A 245 0.86 -0.43 -6.96
C TYR A 245 1.75 -0.44 -8.21
N PHE A 246 1.56 -1.38 -9.13
CA PHE A 246 2.40 -1.44 -10.34
C PHE A 246 2.12 -0.29 -11.31
N LEU A 247 0.90 0.24 -11.34
CA LEU A 247 0.58 1.46 -12.07
C LEU A 247 1.38 2.65 -11.51
N LEU A 248 1.36 2.81 -10.18
CA LEU A 248 2.02 3.91 -9.48
C LEU A 248 3.55 3.76 -9.50
N ALA A 249 4.09 2.58 -9.21
CA ALA A 249 5.53 2.31 -9.22
C ALA A 249 6.15 2.61 -10.59
N ARG A 250 5.44 2.33 -11.68
CA ARG A 250 5.86 2.72 -13.03
C ARG A 250 5.86 4.21 -13.28
N ALA A 251 4.90 4.94 -12.71
CA ALA A 251 4.93 6.39 -12.74
C ALA A 251 6.19 6.87 -11.99
N VAL A 252 6.46 6.35 -10.80
CA VAL A 252 7.65 6.68 -9.98
C VAL A 252 8.96 6.43 -10.73
N GLU A 253 9.11 5.30 -11.43
CA GLU A 253 10.32 5.00 -12.20
C GLU A 253 10.53 5.93 -13.41
N ARG A 254 9.45 6.50 -13.97
CA ARG A 254 9.52 7.34 -15.18
C ARG A 254 9.89 8.80 -14.90
N PHE A 255 9.66 9.30 -13.69
CA PHE A 255 9.81 10.72 -13.36
C PHE A 255 10.84 10.92 -12.26
N GLN A 256 12.02 11.48 -12.59
CA GLN A 256 13.11 11.68 -11.62
C GLN A 256 12.70 12.52 -10.41
N TYR A 257 11.82 13.50 -10.61
CA TYR A 257 11.33 14.40 -9.55
C TYR A 257 10.19 13.83 -8.71
N LEU A 258 9.61 12.69 -9.10
CA LEU A 258 8.55 12.04 -8.33
C LEU A 258 9.05 11.56 -6.97
N ARG A 259 10.37 11.41 -6.79
CA ARG A 259 11.00 11.18 -5.49
C ARG A 259 10.77 12.31 -4.49
N PHE A 260 10.77 13.58 -4.93
CA PHE A 260 10.44 14.73 -4.08
C PHE A 260 8.93 14.78 -3.76
N GLY A 261 8.09 14.43 -4.74
CA GLY A 261 6.65 14.26 -4.51
C GLY A 261 6.36 13.18 -3.47
N LEU A 262 7.03 12.03 -3.55
CA LEU A 262 6.95 10.95 -2.56
C LEU A 262 7.38 11.41 -1.16
N ALA A 263 8.49 12.13 -1.06
CA ALA A 263 8.93 12.66 0.24
C ALA A 263 7.93 13.66 0.83
N ALA A 264 7.37 14.56 0.02
CA ALA A 264 6.34 15.50 0.46
C ALA A 264 5.08 14.78 0.95
N ILE A 265 4.63 13.76 0.21
CA ILE A 265 3.52 12.89 0.62
C ILE A 265 3.82 12.22 1.95
N LEU A 266 5.03 11.67 2.13
CA LEU A 266 5.40 10.97 3.36
C LEU A 266 5.51 11.91 4.57
N VAL A 267 6.04 13.12 4.39
CA VAL A 267 6.02 14.15 5.45
C VAL A 267 4.58 14.51 5.82
N PHE A 268 3.72 14.66 4.82
CA PHE A 268 2.30 14.97 5.05
C PHE A 268 1.56 13.83 5.74
N VAL A 269 1.73 12.58 5.28
CA VAL A 269 1.09 11.39 5.86
C VAL A 269 1.64 11.11 7.27
N GLY A 270 2.96 11.18 7.46
CA GLY A 270 3.54 11.07 8.80
C GLY A 270 3.09 12.19 9.73
N GLY A 271 3.01 13.42 9.21
CA GLY A 271 2.51 14.58 9.93
C GLY A 271 1.06 14.40 10.38
N LYS A 272 0.14 14.02 9.49
CA LYS A 272 -1.26 13.78 9.86
C LYS A 272 -1.41 12.67 10.90
N MET A 273 -0.58 11.63 10.84
CA MET A 273 -0.59 10.55 11.84
C MET A 273 -0.13 11.02 13.22
N VAL A 274 0.83 11.95 13.30
CA VAL A 274 1.23 12.57 14.58
C VAL A 274 0.15 13.53 15.08
N LEU A 275 -0.47 14.29 14.18
CA LEU A 275 -1.51 15.27 14.50
C LEU A 275 -2.91 14.66 14.67
N ALA A 276 -3.06 13.33 14.59
CA ALA A 276 -4.35 12.66 14.62
C ALA A 276 -5.18 12.99 15.87
N ASP A 277 -4.54 13.22 17.02
CA ASP A 277 -5.23 13.54 18.28
C ASP A 277 -5.56 15.05 18.44
N VAL A 278 -5.07 15.91 17.54
CA VAL A 278 -5.18 17.39 17.67
C VAL A 278 -5.93 18.02 16.49
N VAL A 279 -5.78 17.46 15.29
CA VAL A 279 -6.38 17.98 14.05
C VAL A 279 -6.90 16.83 13.20
N ASP A 280 -8.22 16.74 13.08
CA ASP A 280 -8.87 15.87 12.11
C ASP A 280 -8.71 16.43 10.69
N ILE A 281 -7.75 15.90 9.94
CA ILE A 281 -7.56 16.25 8.54
C ILE A 281 -8.56 15.44 7.70
N PRO A 282 -9.53 16.09 7.01
CA PRO A 282 -10.49 15.36 6.19
C PRO A 282 -9.81 14.56 5.08
N VAL A 283 -10.36 13.39 4.76
CA VAL A 283 -9.84 12.49 3.72
C VAL A 283 -9.69 13.19 2.37
N TRP A 284 -10.62 14.09 2.01
CA TRP A 284 -10.56 14.83 0.75
C TRP A 284 -9.38 15.80 0.69
N VAL A 285 -8.96 16.37 1.83
CA VAL A 285 -7.75 17.20 1.94
C VAL A 285 -6.52 16.32 1.73
N SER A 286 -6.48 15.14 2.35
CA SER A 286 -5.39 14.18 2.17
C SER A 286 -5.21 13.82 0.69
N LEU A 287 -6.30 13.42 0.05
CA LEU A 287 -6.31 13.10 -1.38
C LEU A 287 -5.88 14.29 -2.26
N ALA A 288 -6.33 15.50 -1.95
CA ALA A 288 -5.96 16.69 -2.70
C ALA A 288 -4.45 17.00 -2.58
N VAL A 289 -3.88 16.85 -1.38
CA VAL A 289 -2.44 17.03 -1.16
C VAL A 289 -1.63 15.96 -1.88
N VAL A 290 -2.05 14.70 -1.80
CA VAL A 290 -1.38 13.58 -2.48
C VAL A 290 -1.48 13.71 -3.99
N ALA A 291 -2.69 13.94 -4.53
CA ALA A 291 -2.88 14.14 -5.96
C ALA A 291 -2.16 15.39 -6.47
N GLY A 292 -2.20 16.49 -5.71
CA GLY A 292 -1.53 17.75 -6.02
C GLY A 292 -0.01 17.61 -6.04
N SER A 293 0.58 16.94 -5.03
CA SER A 293 2.02 16.70 -4.98
C SER A 293 2.51 15.81 -6.12
N ILE A 294 1.73 14.79 -6.51
CA ILE A 294 2.01 13.99 -7.71
C ILE A 294 1.90 14.86 -8.97
N ALA A 295 0.81 15.62 -9.13
CA ALA A 295 0.60 16.47 -10.30
C ALA A 295 1.73 17.50 -10.47
N VAL A 296 2.15 18.14 -9.37
CA VAL A 296 3.28 19.07 -9.33
C VAL A 296 4.58 18.35 -9.70
N ALA A 297 4.86 17.18 -9.13
CA ALA A 297 6.07 16.42 -9.45
C ALA A 297 6.09 15.95 -10.92
N LEU A 298 4.95 15.55 -11.47
CA LEU A 298 4.79 15.19 -12.88
C LEU A 298 5.00 16.40 -13.80
N ALA A 299 4.40 17.55 -13.46
CA ALA A 299 4.54 18.78 -14.23
C ALA A 299 5.98 19.28 -14.22
N LEU A 300 6.64 19.32 -13.06
CA LEU A 300 8.05 19.69 -12.93
C LEU A 300 8.95 18.75 -13.75
N SER A 301 8.73 17.44 -13.67
CA SER A 301 9.51 16.48 -14.46
C SER A 301 9.32 16.69 -15.96
N ALA A 302 8.08 16.91 -16.43
CA ALA A 302 7.80 17.12 -17.85
C ALA A 302 8.40 18.43 -18.39
N VAL A 303 8.36 19.51 -17.61
CA VAL A 303 8.92 20.81 -17.99
C VAL A 303 10.45 20.76 -18.05
N LEU A 304 11.09 20.09 -17.08
CA LEU A 304 12.55 19.97 -17.04
C LEU A 304 13.10 18.98 -18.09
N ASP A 305 12.41 17.87 -18.34
CA ASP A 305 12.75 16.95 -19.45
C ASP A 305 12.62 17.65 -20.82
N ALA A 306 11.63 18.52 -20.99
CA ALA A 306 11.46 19.33 -22.19
C ALA A 306 12.57 20.38 -22.35
N ALA A 307 13.04 20.99 -21.24
CA ALA A 307 14.15 21.93 -21.28
C ALA A 307 15.49 21.25 -21.61
N GLU A 308 15.76 20.07 -21.05
CA GLU A 308 16.99 19.31 -21.34
C GLU A 308 17.06 18.77 -22.79
N THR A 309 15.91 18.45 -23.39
CA THR A 309 15.85 17.97 -24.78
C THR A 309 16.06 19.09 -25.80
N VAL A 310 15.60 20.31 -25.50
CA VAL A 310 15.84 21.51 -26.32
C VAL A 310 17.32 21.93 -26.27
N ASP A 311 17.95 21.87 -25.10
CA ASP A 311 19.37 22.24 -24.93
C ASP A 311 20.33 21.25 -25.64
N LYS A 312 20.06 19.94 -25.55
CA LYS A 312 20.84 18.91 -26.27
C LYS A 312 20.69 19.00 -27.79
N GLY A 313 19.52 19.40 -28.29
CA GLY A 313 19.27 19.64 -29.71
C GLY A 313 20.00 20.88 -30.25
N ALA A 314 20.08 21.95 -29.45
CA ALA A 314 20.83 23.15 -29.80
C ALA A 314 22.35 22.89 -29.89
N VAL A 315 22.90 22.08 -28.96
CA VAL A 315 24.33 21.72 -28.95
C VAL A 315 24.71 20.78 -30.11
N GLN A 316 23.80 19.92 -30.58
CA GLN A 316 24.04 19.06 -31.75
C GLN A 316 23.89 19.78 -33.10
N ALA A 317 23.08 20.84 -33.19
CA ALA A 317 22.97 21.66 -34.40
C ALA A 317 24.17 22.60 -34.62
N GLN A 318 25.06 22.72 -33.63
CA GLN A 318 26.24 23.58 -33.64
C GLN A 318 27.56 22.82 -33.90
N LYS A 319 27.48 21.50 -34.14
CA LYS A 319 28.58 20.63 -34.59
C LYS A 319 28.37 20.19 -36.03
#